data_AF-A0A6P0J006-F1
#
_entry.id   AF-A0A6P0J006-F1
#
_cell.length_a   1.000
_cell.length_b   1.000
_cell.length_c   1.000
_cell.angle_alpha   90.00
_cell.angle_beta   90.00
_cell.angle_gamma   90.00
#
_symmetry.space_group_name_H-M   'P 1'
#
loop_
_entity.id
_entity.type
_entity.pdbx_description
1 polymer ?
#
loop_
_entity_poly.entity_id
_entity_poly.type
_entity_poly.pdbx_seq_one_letter_code
_entity_poly.pdbx_strand_id
1 'polypeptide(L)'
;ATNATLPPDSRPVLLSGKLLGRSGLRNWLGQDLILQTPTGLVRLNYCSYLGPLGNILPQPTRVSNLVNQTVIVTGWFRRGVNPWIDIETISIEGDKVIRSYYPIWITILATVAALSGAYLISQVGA
;
A
#
# COMPACT_ATOMS: atom_id res chain seq x y z
N ALA A 1 -8.84 -33.75 16.52
CA ALA A 1 -9.41 -32.80 15.55
C ALA A 1 -8.54 -31.55 15.57
N THR A 2 -7.74 -31.34 14.53
CA THR A 2 -6.90 -30.15 14.39
C THR A 2 -7.79 -28.99 13.95
N ASN A 3 -7.84 -27.94 14.76
CA ASN A 3 -8.65 -26.74 14.53
C ASN A 3 -8.20 -26.05 13.22
N ALA A 4 -8.83 -26.42 12.11
CA ALA A 4 -8.52 -25.95 10.75
C ALA A 4 -9.13 -24.56 10.43
N THR A 5 -9.50 -23.79 11.44
CA THR A 5 -10.21 -22.50 11.31
C THR A 5 -9.38 -21.28 11.69
N LEU A 6 -8.13 -21.45 12.15
CA LEU A 6 -7.24 -20.32 12.38
C LEU A 6 -6.72 -19.80 11.03
N PRO A 7 -6.93 -18.51 10.70
CA PRO A 7 -6.36 -17.93 9.49
C PRO A 7 -4.84 -18.11 9.52
N PRO A 8 -4.19 -18.38 8.36
CA PRO A 8 -2.76 -18.62 8.33
C PRO A 8 -2.02 -17.48 9.02
N ASP A 9 -1.28 -17.79 10.09
CA ASP A 9 -0.56 -16.80 10.88
C ASP A 9 0.32 -15.96 9.95
N SER A 10 -0.06 -14.70 9.80
CA SER A 10 0.73 -13.68 9.14
C SER A 10 1.91 -13.39 10.03
N ARG A 11 3.13 -13.60 9.51
CA ARG A 11 4.36 -13.32 10.26
C ARG A 11 4.91 -11.97 9.82
N PRO A 12 5.28 -11.09 10.77
CA PRO A 12 6.00 -9.88 10.41
C PRO A 12 7.37 -10.29 9.85
N VAL A 13 7.73 -9.72 8.71
CA VAL A 13 9.00 -9.96 8.04
C VAL A 13 9.67 -8.64 7.67
N LEU A 14 10.99 -8.64 7.77
CA LEU A 14 11.86 -7.56 7.30
C LEU A 14 12.81 -8.16 6.28
N LEU A 15 12.72 -7.70 5.03
CA LEU A 15 13.54 -8.19 3.93
C LEU A 15 14.23 -7.02 3.23
N SER A 16 15.51 -7.20 2.92
CA SER A 16 16.29 -6.27 2.09
C SER A 16 16.50 -6.87 0.71
N GLY A 17 16.35 -6.06 -0.32
CA GLY A 17 16.55 -6.49 -1.69
C GLY A 17 16.34 -5.38 -2.71
N LYS A 18 16.57 -5.71 -3.98
CA LYS A 18 16.32 -4.79 -5.08
C LYS A 18 14.84 -4.83 -5.45
N LEU A 19 14.18 -3.67 -5.47
CA LEU A 19 12.79 -3.58 -5.90
C LEU A 19 12.73 -3.65 -7.43
N LEU A 20 12.04 -4.65 -7.95
CA LEU A 20 11.73 -4.82 -9.37
C LEU A 20 10.25 -4.50 -9.61
N GLY A 21 9.95 -3.96 -10.78
CA GLY A 21 8.59 -3.61 -11.15
C GLY A 21 8.54 -2.70 -12.36
N ARG A 22 7.34 -2.23 -12.69
CA ARG A 22 7.17 -1.16 -13.69
C ARG A 22 7.33 0.20 -12.99
N SER A 23 8.04 1.13 -13.61
CA SER A 23 8.18 2.50 -13.13
C SER A 23 7.08 3.42 -13.68
N GLY A 24 6.88 4.57 -13.03
CA GLY A 24 5.95 5.61 -13.47
C GLY A 24 4.46 5.25 -13.34
N LEU A 25 3.62 5.87 -14.18
CA LEU A 25 2.16 5.67 -14.17
C LEU A 25 1.72 4.25 -14.53
N ARG A 26 2.61 3.48 -15.18
CA ARG A 26 2.32 2.09 -15.60
C ARG A 26 2.29 1.10 -14.45
N ASN A 27 2.67 1.54 -13.24
CA ASN A 27 2.52 0.83 -11.97
C ASN A 27 1.91 1.73 -10.90
N TRP A 28 1.06 2.66 -11.32
CA TRP A 28 0.46 3.67 -10.46
C TRP A 28 -0.14 3.06 -9.18
N LEU A 29 -0.74 1.88 -9.27
CA LEU A 29 -1.35 1.16 -8.14
C LEU A 29 -0.38 0.26 -7.37
N GLY A 30 0.90 0.15 -7.76
CA GLY A 30 1.86 -0.76 -7.12
C GLY A 30 1.51 -2.25 -7.28
N GLN A 31 0.77 -2.61 -8.34
CA GLN A 31 0.27 -3.97 -8.59
C GLN A 31 1.36 -4.94 -9.05
N ASP A 32 2.41 -4.42 -9.69
CA ASP A 32 3.53 -5.19 -10.23
C ASP A 32 4.82 -4.84 -9.47
N LEU A 33 4.93 -5.26 -8.22
CA LEU A 33 6.13 -5.12 -7.40
C LEU A 33 6.68 -6.48 -7.00
N ILE A 34 7.98 -6.67 -7.20
CA ILE A 34 8.71 -7.89 -6.87
C ILE A 34 9.98 -7.50 -6.14
N LEU A 35 10.25 -8.09 -4.99
CA LEU A 35 11.52 -7.94 -4.30
C LEU A 35 12.49 -9.01 -4.78
N GLN A 36 13.65 -8.60 -5.28
CA GLN A 36 14.77 -9.49 -5.54
C GLN A 36 15.69 -9.53 -4.32
N THR A 37 15.62 -10.62 -3.58
CA THR A 37 16.51 -10.91 -2.45
C THR A 37 17.64 -11.82 -2.93
N PRO A 38 18.72 -12.00 -2.14
CA PRO A 38 19.78 -12.97 -2.46
C PRO A 38 19.27 -14.41 -2.59
N THR A 39 18.15 -14.73 -1.93
CA THR A 39 17.55 -16.06 -1.89
C THR A 39 16.52 -16.31 -3.00
N GLY A 40 16.08 -15.28 -3.71
CA GLY A 40 15.09 -15.43 -4.79
C GLY A 40 14.25 -14.18 -5.05
N LEU A 41 13.12 -14.39 -5.73
CA LEU A 41 12.15 -13.36 -6.07
C LEU A 41 10.89 -13.54 -5.23
N VAL A 42 10.42 -12.47 -4.61
CA VAL A 42 9.20 -12.49 -3.79
C VAL A 42 8.23 -11.42 -4.29
N ARG A 43 6.97 -11.82 -4.54
CA ARG A 43 5.95 -10.87 -4.96
C ARG A 43 5.53 -9.99 -3.78
N LEU A 44 5.45 -8.69 -4.02
CA LEU A 44 5.00 -7.73 -3.05
C LEU A 44 3.59 -7.25 -3.40
N ASN A 45 2.74 -7.17 -2.40
CA ASN A 45 1.43 -6.57 -2.52
C ASN A 45 1.47 -5.21 -1.83
N TYR A 46 1.42 -4.14 -2.63
CA TYR A 46 1.37 -2.77 -2.13
C TYR A 46 -0.04 -2.23 -2.27
N CYS A 47 -0.70 -1.97 -1.13
CA CYS A 47 -1.86 -1.11 -1.10
C CYS A 47 -1.42 0.28 -0.66
N SER A 48 -1.63 1.28 -1.53
CA SER A 48 -1.41 2.68 -1.15
C SER A 48 -2.28 3.01 0.06
N TYR A 49 -1.69 3.78 0.96
CA TYR A 49 -2.24 4.11 2.27
C TYR A 49 -3.66 4.75 2.22
N LEU A 50 -4.03 5.38 1.11
CA LEU A 50 -5.35 5.99 0.88
C LEU A 50 -6.17 5.25 -0.20
N GLY A 51 -5.87 3.97 -0.42
CA GLY A 51 -6.46 3.18 -1.49
C GLY A 51 -6.12 3.76 -2.88
N PRO A 52 -6.98 3.57 -3.89
CA PRO A 52 -6.75 4.05 -5.26
C PRO A 52 -6.59 5.57 -5.34
N LEU A 53 -7.22 6.32 -4.42
CA LEU A 53 -7.21 7.77 -4.37
C LEU A 53 -5.88 8.34 -3.84
N GLY A 54 -5.14 7.57 -3.05
CA GLY A 54 -3.83 7.97 -2.52
C GLY A 54 -2.80 8.26 -3.57
N ASN A 55 -2.89 7.58 -4.71
CA ASN A 55 -1.96 7.79 -5.80
C ASN A 55 -2.26 9.07 -6.59
N ILE A 56 -3.50 9.60 -6.52
CA ILE A 56 -3.95 10.81 -7.23
C ILE A 56 -3.22 12.05 -6.71
N LEU A 57 -2.93 12.10 -5.40
CA LEU A 57 -2.18 13.18 -4.80
C LEU A 57 -0.68 13.00 -5.08
N PRO A 58 0.05 14.08 -5.43
CA PRO A 58 1.50 14.01 -5.60
C PRO A 58 2.16 13.71 -4.26
N GLN A 59 2.45 12.43 -4.04
CA GLN A 59 3.25 12.01 -2.89
C GLN A 59 4.73 12.26 -3.21
N PRO A 60 5.49 12.88 -2.30
CA PRO A 60 6.91 13.18 -2.51
C PRO A 60 7.77 11.92 -2.72
N THR A 61 7.28 10.74 -2.29
CA THR A 61 7.97 9.45 -2.47
C THR A 61 6.98 8.42 -3.00
N ARG A 62 6.89 8.26 -4.33
CA ARG A 62 6.12 7.17 -4.95
C ARG A 62 6.94 5.88 -4.96
N VAL A 63 6.33 4.76 -4.60
CA VAL A 63 6.96 3.42 -4.65
C VAL A 63 7.44 3.08 -6.06
N SER A 64 6.78 3.58 -7.10
CA SER A 64 7.20 3.42 -8.49
C SER A 64 8.51 4.13 -8.86
N ASN A 65 8.94 5.13 -8.08
CA ASN A 65 10.26 5.78 -8.22
C ASN A 65 11.37 4.98 -7.53
N LEU A 66 11.02 4.06 -6.62
CA LEU A 66 11.96 3.19 -5.91
C LEU A 66 12.27 1.90 -6.69
N VAL A 67 11.62 1.71 -7.85
CA VAL A 67 11.91 0.60 -8.75
C VAL A 67 13.37 0.70 -9.22
N ASN A 68 14.05 -0.44 -9.23
CA ASN A 68 15.48 -0.64 -9.42
C ASN A 68 16.40 -0.19 -8.26
N GLN A 69 15.86 0.28 -7.13
CA GLN A 69 16.66 0.62 -5.95
C GLN A 69 16.68 -0.51 -4.93
N THR A 70 17.73 -0.55 -4.11
CA THR A 70 17.80 -1.45 -2.95
C THR A 70 16.98 -0.85 -1.82
N VAL A 71 15.99 -1.60 -1.34
CA VAL A 71 15.05 -1.18 -0.30
C VAL A 71 14.89 -2.25 0.76
N ILE A 72 14.61 -1.79 1.98
CA ILE A 72 14.20 -2.61 3.11
C ILE A 72 12.67 -2.54 3.18
N VAL A 73 12.03 -3.69 3.02
CA VAL A 73 10.59 -3.86 3.09
C VAL A 73 10.22 -4.52 4.41
N THR A 74 9.35 -3.87 5.16
CA THR A 74 8.72 -4.42 6.36
C THR A 74 7.25 -4.68 6.08
N GLY A 75 6.74 -5.84 6.49
CA GLY A 75 5.35 -6.18 6.24
C GLY A 75 4.97 -7.57 6.73
N TRP A 76 3.85 -8.07 6.22
CA TRP A 76 3.25 -9.32 6.67
C TRP A 76 3.39 -10.39 5.59
N PHE A 77 4.13 -11.46 5.89
CA PHE A 77 4.28 -12.60 4.99
C PHE A 77 3.05 -13.48 5.02
N ARG A 78 2.42 -13.65 3.85
CA ARG A 78 1.28 -14.55 3.65
C ARG A 78 1.73 -15.83 2.97
N ARG A 79 1.44 -16.96 3.62
CA ARG A 79 1.69 -18.30 3.10
C ARG A 79 0.50 -18.75 2.26
N GLY A 80 0.76 -19.08 0.99
CA GLY A 80 -0.22 -19.56 0.02
C GLY A 80 0.47 -20.17 -1.19
N VAL A 81 -0.31 -20.62 -2.19
CA VAL A 81 0.21 -21.21 -3.44
C VAL A 81 1.17 -20.25 -4.16
N ASN A 82 0.85 -18.95 -4.12
CA ASN A 82 1.77 -17.87 -4.48
C ASN A 82 2.06 -17.05 -3.23
N PRO A 83 3.22 -17.21 -2.57
CA PRO A 83 3.54 -16.43 -1.39
C PRO A 83 3.71 -14.95 -1.78
N TRP A 84 3.15 -14.07 -0.96
CA TRP A 84 3.32 -12.63 -1.11
C TRP A 84 3.52 -11.96 0.24
N ILE A 85 4.08 -10.76 0.20
CA ILE A 85 4.26 -9.92 1.38
C ILE A 85 3.36 -8.71 1.22
N ASP A 86 2.46 -8.52 2.18
CA ASP A 86 1.71 -7.28 2.30
C ASP A 86 2.64 -6.23 2.91
N ILE A 87 2.95 -5.20 2.13
CA ILE A 87 3.91 -4.18 2.53
C ILE A 87 3.26 -3.24 3.56
N GLU A 88 3.93 -3.04 4.69
CA GLU A 88 3.56 -2.05 5.71
C GLU A 88 4.43 -0.81 5.61
N THR A 89 5.74 -0.97 5.40
CA THR A 89 6.69 0.13 5.26
C THR A 89 7.78 -0.25 4.27
N ILE A 90 8.16 0.70 3.41
CA ILE A 90 9.35 0.61 2.55
C ILE A 90 10.30 1.71 3.00
N SER A 91 11.53 1.32 3.30
CA SER A 91 12.60 2.22 3.68
C SER A 91 13.76 2.02 2.71
N ILE A 92 14.41 3.11 2.31
CA ILE A 92 15.70 3.06 1.62
C ILE A 92 16.77 3.17 2.71
N GLU A 93 17.90 2.45 2.57
CA GLU A 93 19.04 2.64 3.47
C GLU A 93 19.41 4.13 3.51
N GLY A 94 19.12 4.79 4.63
CA GLY A 94 19.58 6.15 4.92
C GLY A 94 18.50 7.21 5.14
N ASP A 95 17.40 7.29 4.38
CA ASP A 95 16.56 8.50 4.48
C ASP A 95 15.15 8.44 3.87
N LYS A 96 14.23 7.63 4.42
CA LYS A 96 12.79 7.99 4.58
C LYS A 96 11.96 6.80 5.02
N VAL A 97 11.28 6.96 6.15
CA VAL A 97 10.24 6.05 6.65
C VAL A 97 8.90 6.51 6.10
N ILE A 98 8.30 5.76 5.18
CA ILE A 98 6.93 6.00 4.74
C ILE A 98 6.00 5.44 5.81
N ARG A 99 5.43 6.31 6.66
CA ARG A 99 4.41 5.92 7.66
C ARG A 99 3.02 6.00 7.05
N SER A 100 2.27 4.89 7.13
CA SER A 100 0.83 4.85 6.89
C SER A 100 0.10 5.46 8.10
N TYR A 101 -0.64 6.56 7.90
CA TYR A 101 -1.43 7.22 8.96
C TYR A 101 -2.82 6.53 9.13
N TYR A 102 -3.86 7.15 9.68
CA TYR A 102 -5.27 6.68 9.60
C TYR A 102 -6.11 7.52 8.58
N PRO A 103 -7.03 6.94 7.79
CA PRO A 103 -7.50 7.51 6.52
C PRO A 103 -8.42 8.73 6.68
N ILE A 104 -7.83 9.89 7.01
CA ILE A 104 -8.48 11.21 7.11
C ILE A 104 -9.30 11.55 5.86
N TRP A 105 -8.90 11.05 4.70
CA TRP A 105 -9.58 11.32 3.42
C TRP A 105 -11.00 10.77 3.36
N ILE A 106 -11.29 9.66 4.03
CA ILE A 106 -12.67 9.15 4.13
C ILE A 106 -13.52 10.15 4.91
N THR A 107 -12.97 10.71 5.99
CA THR A 107 -13.65 11.75 6.77
C THR A 107 -13.89 13.00 5.95
N ILE A 108 -12.90 13.47 5.17
CA ILE A 108 -13.06 14.63 4.27
C ILE A 108 -14.16 14.36 3.24
N LEU A 109 -14.13 13.19 2.58
CA LEU A 109 -15.12 12.81 1.56
C LEU A 109 -16.53 12.74 2.15
N ALA A 110 -16.68 12.13 3.33
CA ALA A 110 -17.95 12.05 4.03
C ALA A 110 -18.50 13.44 4.39
N THR A 111 -17.64 14.35 4.87
CA THR A 111 -18.03 15.73 5.20
C THR A 111 -18.49 16.49 3.95
N VAL A 112 -17.77 16.38 2.83
CA VAL A 112 -18.15 17.03 1.56
C VAL A 112 -19.49 16.49 1.05
N ALA A 113 -19.69 15.17 1.10
CA ALA A 113 -20.95 14.55 0.69
C ALA A 113 -22.12 15.00 1.57
N ALA A 114 -21.92 15.07 2.90
CA ALA A 114 -22.92 15.55 3.84
C ALA A 114 -23.31 17.02 3.59
N LEU A 115 -22.34 17.90 3.39
CA LEU A 115 -22.58 19.32 3.07
C LEU A 115 -23.29 19.50 1.73
N SER A 116 -22.91 18.70 0.73
CA SER A 116 -23.54 18.73 -0.59
C SER A 116 -25.00 18.28 -0.53
N GLY A 117 -25.29 17.22 0.23
CA GLY A 117 -26.66 16.78 0.51
C GLY A 117 -27.48 17.84 1.23
N ALA A 118 -26.92 18.48 2.26
CA ALA A 118 -27.59 19.55 2.99
C ALA A 118 -27.90 20.76 2.10
N TYR A 119 -26.97 21.15 1.23
CA TYR A 119 -27.15 22.25 0.27
C TYR A 119 -28.26 21.96 -0.74
N LEU A 120 -28.31 20.74 -1.29
CA LEU A 120 -29.37 20.34 -2.23
C LEU A 120 -30.74 20.36 -1.57
N ILE A 121 -30.84 19.90 -0.32
CA ILE A 121 -32.10 19.95 0.45
C ILE A 121 -32.54 21.40 0.69
N SER A 122 -31.61 22.30 1.03
CA SER A 122 -31.97 23.71 1.29
C SER A 122 -32.42 24.45 0.04
N GLN A 123 -31.95 24.07 -1.15
CA GLN A 123 -32.38 24.67 -2.43
C GLN A 123 -33.71 24.14 -2.95
N VAL A 124 -34.13 22.94 -2.53
CA VAL A 124 -35.43 22.35 -2.89
C VAL A 124 -36.54 22.80 -1.95
N GLY A 125 -36.20 23.17 -0.70
CA GLY A 125 -37.14 23.68 0.29
C GLY A 125 -37.33 25.21 0.31
N ALA A 126 -36.58 25.95 -0.51
CA ALA A 126 -36.70 27.40 -0.72
C ALA A 126 -37.43 27.70 -2.02
#